data_AF-A0A1V9KLQ7-F1
#
_entry.id   AF-A0A1V9KLQ7-F1
#
_cell.length_a   1.000
_cell.length_b   1.000
_cell.length_c   1.000
_cell.angle_alpha   90.00
_cell.angle_beta   90.00
_cell.angle_gamma   90.00
#
_symmetry.space_group_name_H-M   'P 1'
#
loop_
_entity.id
_entity.type
_entity.pdbx_description
1 polymer ?
#
loop_
_entity_poly.entity_id
_entity_poly.type
_entity_poly.pdbx_seq_one_letter_code
_entity_poly.pdbx_strand_id
1 'polypeptide(L)'
;MDLDPRLTALGALGGFFVLRTGVPRRGPLTTLARAYARPRGDFTGEVYEDPMIFRVEKVARSIGAPEARVAASVAQQGLAARLWSIALGSAVVHGHLPDLDPELLRWDPDAAAPDDLWLTEVHPRPVTDLDEIVRAGHLVPLSAALRDRYRVSPGLLWGNAGSALVGAVRQLDRWAIAHGRPEAGERARTLAAGLLAHPDLAGTLDPRTLRRRSCCLYYRVPGGGVCGDCCFDRPPRPAPGRS
;
A
#
# COMPACT_ATOMS: atom_id res chain seq x y z
N MET A 1 2.94 -5.91 26.79
CA MET A 1 1.51 -6.14 26.49
C MET A 1 1.52 -6.91 25.19
N ASP A 2 1.18 -8.19 25.22
CA ASP A 2 1.34 -9.05 24.04
C ASP A 2 0.36 -8.65 22.93
N LEU A 3 0.85 -8.63 21.69
CA LEU A 3 0.02 -8.49 20.51
C LEU A 3 -0.89 -9.73 20.40
N ASP A 4 -2.17 -9.53 20.08
CA ASP A 4 -3.07 -10.64 19.74
C ASP A 4 -2.44 -11.46 18.61
N PRO A 5 -2.11 -12.76 18.81
CA PRO A 5 -1.46 -13.58 17.80
C PRO A 5 -2.32 -13.77 16.53
N ARG A 6 -3.60 -13.39 16.58
CA ARG A 6 -4.53 -13.42 15.45
C ARG A 6 -4.86 -12.04 14.90
N LEU A 7 -4.39 -10.96 15.52
CA LEU A 7 -4.64 -9.55 15.13
C LEU A 7 -6.11 -9.25 14.82
N THR A 8 -7.05 -9.92 15.51
CA THR A 8 -8.47 -9.93 15.16
C THR A 8 -9.15 -8.57 15.34
N ALA A 9 -8.66 -7.78 16.30
CA ALA A 9 -9.17 -6.44 16.59
C ALA A 9 -9.08 -5.48 15.39
N LEU A 10 -8.13 -5.71 14.46
CA LEU A 10 -7.99 -4.91 13.24
C LEU A 10 -9.20 -5.05 12.31
N GLY A 11 -9.97 -6.15 12.42
CA GLY A 11 -11.20 -6.35 11.64
C GLY A 11 -12.24 -5.25 11.83
N ALA A 12 -12.30 -4.63 13.01
CA ALA A 12 -13.23 -3.54 13.29
C ALA A 12 -12.91 -2.24 12.50
N LEU A 13 -11.68 -2.12 11.98
CA LEU A 13 -11.21 -0.95 11.22
C LEU A 13 -11.51 -1.06 9.71
N GLY A 14 -11.85 -2.26 9.22
CA GLY A 14 -12.17 -2.54 7.82
C GLY A 14 -11.17 -3.47 7.12
N GLY A 15 -11.52 -3.94 5.92
CA GLY A 15 -10.78 -5.00 5.21
C GLY A 15 -9.31 -4.67 4.90
N PHE A 16 -8.95 -3.40 4.72
CA PHE A 16 -7.57 -2.99 4.50
C PHE A 16 -6.70 -3.04 5.76
N PHE A 17 -7.28 -3.18 6.95
CA PHE A 17 -6.56 -3.25 8.22
C PHE A 17 -6.31 -4.69 8.67
N VAL A 18 -7.13 -5.64 8.23
CA VAL A 18 -7.01 -7.07 8.61
C VAL A 18 -5.71 -7.66 8.10
N LEU A 19 -4.88 -8.25 8.95
CA LEU A 19 -3.74 -9.06 8.52
C LEU A 19 -4.01 -10.51 8.91
N ARG A 20 -4.04 -11.43 7.93
CA ARG A 20 -4.20 -12.85 8.22
C ARG A 20 -2.92 -13.36 8.89
N THR A 21 -3.04 -14.32 9.82
CA THR A 21 -1.88 -14.95 10.46
C THR A 21 -1.89 -16.46 10.25
N GLY A 22 -0.71 -17.08 10.23
CA GLY A 22 -0.53 -18.51 10.03
C GLY A 22 -0.40 -18.94 8.57
N VAL A 23 -0.77 -20.20 8.29
CA VAL A 23 -0.52 -20.83 6.97
C VAL A 23 -1.61 -20.45 5.96
N PRO A 24 -1.24 -19.92 4.77
CA PRO A 24 -2.20 -19.62 3.70
C PRO A 24 -3.02 -20.83 3.27
N ARG A 25 -4.30 -20.61 2.93
CA ARG A 25 -5.24 -21.69 2.54
C ARG A 25 -4.95 -22.32 1.17
N ARG A 26 -4.17 -21.64 0.30
CA ARG A 26 -4.00 -21.98 -1.13
C ARG A 26 -2.60 -22.49 -1.53
N GLY A 27 -1.87 -23.12 -0.62
CA GLY A 27 -0.51 -23.60 -0.87
C GLY A 27 0.57 -22.55 -0.57
N PRO A 28 1.84 -22.83 -0.89
CA PRO A 28 2.94 -21.93 -0.54
C PRO A 28 2.86 -20.63 -1.35
N LEU A 29 2.52 -19.53 -0.67
CA LEU A 29 2.56 -18.19 -1.23
C LEU A 29 4.01 -17.65 -1.22
N THR A 30 4.33 -16.81 -2.20
CA THR A 30 5.62 -16.10 -2.28
C THR A 30 5.77 -15.09 -1.14
N THR A 31 7.00 -14.76 -0.75
CA THR A 31 7.25 -13.66 0.19
C THR A 31 7.20 -12.31 -0.52
N LEU A 32 6.90 -11.23 0.20
CA LEU A 32 7.05 -9.88 -0.35
C LEU A 32 8.51 -9.59 -0.71
N ALA A 33 9.48 -10.10 0.05
CA ALA A 33 10.90 -10.00 -0.27
C ALA A 33 11.20 -10.55 -1.68
N ARG A 34 10.70 -11.76 -1.99
CA ARG A 34 10.85 -12.38 -3.30
C ARG A 34 10.09 -11.64 -4.40
N ALA A 35 8.90 -11.12 -4.11
CA ALA A 35 8.12 -10.34 -5.08
C ALA A 35 8.80 -9.01 -5.48
N TYR A 36 9.56 -8.41 -4.54
CA TYR A 36 10.36 -7.21 -4.81
C TYR A 36 11.66 -7.52 -5.54
N ALA A 37 12.22 -8.71 -5.34
CA ALA A 37 13.43 -9.14 -6.02
C ALA A 37 13.23 -9.20 -7.54
N ARG A 38 14.34 -9.00 -8.27
CA ARG A 38 14.39 -9.29 -9.72
C ARG A 38 14.25 -10.80 -9.94
N PRO A 39 13.59 -11.24 -11.02
CA PRO A 39 13.60 -12.65 -11.38
C PRO A 39 15.04 -13.11 -11.62
N ARG A 40 15.54 -14.00 -10.77
CA ARG A 40 16.68 -14.86 -11.08
C ARG A 40 16.10 -16.27 -11.25
N GLY A 41 16.54 -16.96 -12.30
CA GLY A 41 15.94 -18.21 -12.76
C GLY A 41 15.77 -19.31 -11.71
N ASP A 42 14.90 -20.26 -12.08
CA ASP A 42 14.34 -21.42 -11.37
C ASP A 42 13.38 -21.13 -10.21
N PHE A 43 12.13 -20.80 -10.59
CA PHE A 43 10.95 -20.82 -9.73
C PHE A 43 10.36 -22.23 -9.64
N THR A 44 11.07 -23.16 -8.99
CA THR A 44 10.49 -24.49 -8.75
C THR A 44 9.51 -24.42 -7.57
N GLY A 45 8.20 -24.46 -7.86
CA GLY A 45 7.14 -24.68 -6.86
C GLY A 45 6.25 -23.48 -6.51
N GLU A 46 6.37 -22.33 -7.18
CA GLU A 46 5.45 -21.19 -6.98
C GLU A 46 4.30 -21.20 -7.99
N VAL A 47 3.11 -20.73 -7.56
CA VAL A 47 1.90 -20.65 -8.41
C VAL A 47 2.08 -19.63 -9.55
N TYR A 48 2.96 -18.64 -9.39
CA TYR A 48 3.21 -17.56 -10.34
C TYR A 48 4.68 -17.53 -10.76
N GLU A 49 4.95 -17.35 -12.06
CA GLU A 49 6.32 -17.24 -12.60
C GLU A 49 7.02 -15.93 -12.17
N ASP A 50 6.32 -14.79 -12.23
CA ASP A 50 6.69 -13.56 -11.52
C ASP A 50 5.41 -12.98 -10.86
N PRO A 51 5.33 -12.96 -9.52
CA PRO A 51 4.13 -12.53 -8.80
C PRO A 51 3.80 -11.04 -9.00
N MET A 52 4.80 -10.19 -9.21
CA MET A 52 4.59 -8.76 -9.45
C MET A 52 4.08 -8.51 -10.87
N ILE A 53 4.63 -9.20 -11.87
CA ILE A 53 4.13 -9.14 -13.25
C ILE A 53 2.68 -9.62 -13.28
N PHE A 54 2.41 -10.78 -12.68
CA PHE A 54 1.06 -11.31 -12.57
C PHE A 54 0.10 -10.29 -11.96
N ARG A 55 0.48 -9.65 -10.84
CA ARG A 55 -0.37 -8.63 -10.20
C ARG A 55 -0.66 -7.46 -11.12
N VAL A 56 0.36 -6.91 -11.77
CA VAL A 56 0.21 -5.73 -12.63
C VAL A 56 -0.68 -6.07 -13.83
N GLU A 57 -0.51 -7.22 -14.45
CA GLU A 57 -1.37 -7.67 -15.55
C GLU A 57 -2.80 -7.92 -15.11
N LYS A 58 -3.00 -8.52 -13.94
CA LYS A 58 -4.33 -8.69 -13.35
C LYS A 58 -5.02 -7.34 -13.16
N VAL A 59 -4.33 -6.36 -12.58
CA VAL A 59 -4.86 -5.01 -12.41
C VAL A 59 -5.15 -4.37 -13.77
N ALA A 60 -4.26 -4.52 -14.74
CA ALA A 60 -4.45 -4.00 -16.09
C ALA A 60 -5.73 -4.52 -16.74
N ARG A 61 -5.96 -5.84 -16.67
CA ARG A 61 -7.19 -6.48 -17.15
C ARG A 61 -8.42 -5.97 -16.40
N SER A 62 -8.34 -5.89 -15.06
CA SER A 62 -9.47 -5.49 -14.21
C SER A 62 -9.95 -4.06 -14.47
N ILE A 63 -9.04 -3.13 -14.79
CA ILE A 63 -9.38 -1.72 -14.99
C ILE A 63 -9.36 -1.32 -16.47
N GLY A 64 -9.11 -2.25 -17.41
CA GLY A 64 -8.93 -1.91 -18.82
C GLY A 64 -7.80 -0.90 -19.06
N ALA A 65 -6.69 -1.03 -18.33
CA ALA A 65 -5.59 -0.07 -18.41
C ALA A 65 -4.98 -0.05 -19.82
N PRO A 66 -4.87 1.13 -20.47
CA PRO A 66 -4.30 1.23 -21.81
C PRO A 66 -2.77 1.05 -21.81
N GLU A 67 -2.14 1.16 -20.64
CA GLU A 67 -0.69 1.19 -20.47
C GLU A 67 -0.31 0.43 -19.19
N ALA A 68 0.72 -0.43 -19.26
CA ALA A 68 1.17 -1.22 -18.10
C ALA A 68 1.54 -0.36 -16.87
N ARG A 69 2.12 0.83 -17.09
CA ARG A 69 2.47 1.77 -16.00
C ARG A 69 1.26 2.30 -15.22
N VAL A 70 0.08 2.37 -15.84
CA VAL A 70 -1.16 2.79 -15.16
C VAL A 70 -1.57 1.69 -14.19
N ALA A 71 -1.53 0.44 -14.63
CA ALA A 71 -1.80 -0.71 -13.78
C ALA A 71 -0.74 -0.88 -12.67
N ALA A 72 0.53 -0.65 -12.98
CA ALA A 72 1.61 -0.67 -11.99
C ALA A 72 1.42 0.40 -10.89
N SER A 73 1.01 1.62 -11.28
CA SER A 73 0.66 2.71 -10.35
C SER A 73 -0.48 2.28 -9.40
N VAL A 74 -1.55 1.71 -9.95
CA VAL A 74 -2.72 1.26 -9.17
C VAL A 74 -2.38 0.07 -8.26
N ALA A 75 -1.62 -0.90 -8.78
CA ALA A 75 -1.15 -2.05 -8.00
C ALA A 75 -0.28 -1.60 -6.81
N GLN A 76 0.65 -0.68 -7.06
CA GLN A 76 1.50 -0.11 -6.01
C GLN A 76 0.69 0.66 -4.97
N GLN A 77 -0.23 1.53 -5.41
CA GLN A 77 -1.05 2.31 -4.49
C GLN A 77 -1.89 1.40 -3.59
N GLY A 78 -2.44 0.30 -4.14
CA GLY A 78 -3.17 -0.70 -3.36
C GLY A 78 -2.32 -1.36 -2.28
N LEU A 79 -1.11 -1.82 -2.63
CA LEU A 79 -0.20 -2.46 -1.67
C LEU A 79 0.33 -1.47 -0.62
N ALA A 80 0.64 -0.23 -1.02
CA ALA A 80 1.02 0.82 -0.07
C ALA A 80 -0.11 1.15 0.92
N ALA A 81 -1.35 1.27 0.43
CA ALA A 81 -2.51 1.46 1.29
C ALA A 81 -2.72 0.31 2.26
N ARG A 82 -2.47 -0.93 1.80
CA ARG A 82 -2.56 -2.12 2.63
C ARG A 82 -1.57 -2.08 3.79
N LEU A 83 -0.30 -1.84 3.50
CA LEU A 83 0.77 -1.80 4.49
C LEU A 83 0.58 -0.64 5.49
N TRP A 84 0.20 0.55 5.01
CA TRP A 84 -0.10 1.68 5.90
C TRP A 84 -1.29 1.41 6.82
N SER A 85 -2.38 0.84 6.30
CA SER A 85 -3.55 0.50 7.10
C SER A 85 -3.21 -0.51 8.19
N ILE A 86 -2.53 -1.61 7.86
CA ILE A 86 -2.12 -2.62 8.85
C ILE A 86 -1.25 -2.00 9.95
N ALA A 87 -0.20 -1.27 9.58
CA ALA A 87 0.76 -0.74 10.53
C ALA A 87 0.15 0.36 11.42
N LEU A 88 -0.55 1.33 10.84
CA LEU A 88 -1.22 2.39 11.61
C LEU A 88 -2.35 1.84 12.48
N GLY A 89 -3.16 0.91 11.95
CA GLY A 89 -4.22 0.26 12.72
C GLY A 89 -3.68 -0.46 13.95
N SER A 90 -2.58 -1.19 13.77
CA SER A 90 -1.91 -1.91 14.86
C SER A 90 -1.35 -0.94 15.90
N ALA A 91 -0.65 0.12 15.47
CA ALA A 91 -0.15 1.15 16.38
C ALA A 91 -1.27 1.79 17.20
N VAL A 92 -2.42 2.08 16.57
CA VAL A 92 -3.55 2.77 17.21
C VAL A 92 -4.32 1.87 18.18
N VAL A 93 -4.54 0.60 17.80
CA VAL A 93 -5.36 -0.37 18.56
C VAL A 93 -4.55 -1.11 19.62
N HIS A 94 -3.31 -1.50 19.30
CA HIS A 94 -2.47 -2.35 20.15
C HIS A 94 -1.29 -1.60 20.79
N GLY A 95 -0.99 -0.37 20.37
CA GLY A 95 0.19 0.37 20.84
C GLY A 95 1.52 -0.24 20.40
N HIS A 96 1.49 -1.20 19.48
CA HIS A 96 2.64 -1.93 18.93
C HIS A 96 2.39 -2.24 17.46
N LEU A 97 3.45 -2.50 16.71
CA LEU A 97 3.39 -2.96 15.33
C LEU A 97 3.61 -4.48 15.30
N PRO A 98 2.94 -5.24 14.42
CA PRO A 98 3.47 -6.54 14.04
C PRO A 98 4.79 -6.35 13.28
N ASP A 99 5.71 -7.29 13.41
CA ASP A 99 6.87 -7.36 12.53
C ASP A 99 6.39 -7.67 11.11
N LEU A 100 6.53 -6.69 10.22
CA LEU A 100 6.14 -6.81 8.82
C LEU A 100 7.34 -7.11 7.93
N ASP A 101 8.42 -7.70 8.44
CA ASP A 101 9.55 -8.11 7.61
C ASP A 101 9.05 -8.75 6.27
N PRO A 102 9.51 -8.26 5.11
CA PRO A 102 9.11 -8.79 3.81
C PRO A 102 9.28 -10.31 3.65
N GLU A 103 10.16 -10.96 4.42
CA GLU A 103 10.34 -12.42 4.46
C GLU A 103 9.25 -13.15 5.26
N LEU A 104 8.65 -12.49 6.25
CA LEU A 104 7.56 -13.03 7.07
C LEU A 104 6.19 -12.87 6.40
N LEU A 105 6.06 -11.90 5.49
CA LEU A 105 4.83 -11.61 4.77
C LEU A 105 4.68 -12.43 3.49
N ARG A 106 3.71 -13.31 3.51
CA ARG A 106 3.27 -14.13 2.38
C ARG A 106 2.19 -13.38 1.60
N TRP A 107 2.36 -13.30 0.28
CA TRP A 107 1.50 -12.53 -0.60
C TRP A 107 0.82 -13.40 -1.65
N ASP A 108 -0.50 -13.28 -1.73
CA ASP A 108 -1.31 -13.79 -2.84
C ASP A 108 -1.59 -12.63 -3.82
N PRO A 109 -0.88 -12.55 -4.97
CA PRO A 109 -1.08 -11.49 -5.95
C PRO A 109 -2.42 -11.59 -6.70
N ASP A 110 -3.12 -12.74 -6.64
CA ASP A 110 -4.46 -12.93 -7.18
C ASP A 110 -5.55 -12.54 -6.16
N ALA A 111 -5.29 -12.59 -4.85
CA ALA A 111 -6.27 -12.15 -3.88
C ALA A 111 -6.43 -10.61 -3.82
N ALA A 112 -7.54 -10.20 -3.20
CA ALA A 112 -7.78 -8.83 -2.79
C ALA A 112 -7.77 -8.76 -1.25
N ALA A 113 -7.59 -7.56 -0.69
CA ALA A 113 -7.75 -7.35 0.74
C ALA A 113 -9.13 -7.83 1.22
N PRO A 114 -9.23 -8.58 2.33
CA PRO A 114 -8.17 -8.83 3.32
C PRO A 114 -7.33 -10.10 3.11
N ASP A 115 -7.57 -10.87 2.05
CA ASP A 115 -7.02 -12.22 1.89
C ASP A 115 -5.70 -12.26 1.11
N ASP A 116 -5.17 -11.08 0.75
CA ASP A 116 -3.94 -10.85 0.01
C ASP A 116 -2.67 -11.07 0.82
N LEU A 117 -2.66 -10.70 2.10
CA LEU A 117 -1.47 -10.75 2.97
C LEU A 117 -1.66 -11.66 4.18
N TRP A 118 -0.64 -12.49 4.40
CA TRP A 118 -0.56 -13.43 5.51
C TRP A 118 0.79 -13.27 6.23
N LEU A 119 0.74 -13.03 7.53
CA LEU A 119 1.91 -12.98 8.39
C LEU A 119 2.14 -14.36 9.01
N THR A 120 3.32 -14.92 8.76
CA THR A 120 3.68 -16.27 9.22
C THR A 120 3.84 -16.33 10.74
N GLU A 121 4.47 -15.32 11.34
CA GLU A 121 4.75 -15.24 12.77
C GLU A 121 4.48 -13.82 13.28
N VAL A 122 3.82 -13.71 14.45
CA VAL A 122 3.48 -12.42 15.04
C VAL A 122 4.50 -12.07 16.11
N HIS A 123 5.40 -11.14 15.78
CA HIS A 123 6.35 -10.56 16.72
C HIS A 123 6.03 -9.09 16.96
N PRO A 124 5.97 -8.62 18.21
CA PRO A 124 5.74 -7.21 18.50
C PRO A 124 6.97 -6.36 18.20
N ARG A 125 6.74 -5.22 17.57
CA ARG A 125 7.74 -4.17 17.31
C ARG A 125 7.28 -2.83 17.90
N PRO A 126 8.20 -1.98 18.38
CA PRO A 126 7.88 -0.63 18.83
C PRO A 126 7.23 0.22 17.74
N VAL A 127 6.29 1.10 18.12
CA VAL A 127 5.67 2.05 17.16
C VAL A 127 6.68 3.02 16.54
N THR A 128 7.81 3.26 17.22
CA THR A 128 8.93 4.06 16.69
C THR A 128 9.54 3.49 15.42
N ASP A 129 9.37 2.19 15.17
CA ASP A 129 9.93 1.50 13.99
C ASP A 129 9.02 1.66 12.74
N LEU A 130 7.91 2.40 12.83
CA LEU A 130 6.89 2.49 11.77
C LEU A 130 7.46 2.90 10.40
N ASP A 131 8.35 3.89 10.37
CA ASP A 131 9.00 4.34 9.14
C ASP A 131 9.91 3.25 8.55
N GLU A 132 10.74 2.63 9.41
CA GLU A 132 11.65 1.55 9.01
C GLU A 132 10.88 0.36 8.45
N ILE A 133 9.86 -0.11 9.17
CA ILE A 133 9.06 -1.28 8.80
C ILE A 133 8.35 -1.06 7.48
N VAL A 134 7.64 0.06 7.30
CA VAL A 134 6.80 0.24 6.10
C VAL A 134 7.55 0.92 4.96
N ARG A 135 8.15 2.09 5.19
CA ARG A 135 8.79 2.86 4.11
C ARG A 135 10.06 2.17 3.64
N ALA A 136 11.00 1.92 4.55
CA ALA A 136 12.28 1.31 4.18
C ALA A 136 12.11 -0.17 3.83
N GLY A 137 11.38 -0.94 4.63
CA GLY A 137 11.17 -2.38 4.43
C GLY A 137 10.35 -2.73 3.19
N HIS A 138 9.37 -1.90 2.80
CA HIS A 138 8.49 -2.22 1.67
C HIS A 138 8.46 -1.18 0.56
N LEU A 139 8.20 0.09 0.87
CA LEU A 139 7.92 1.08 -0.17
C LEU A 139 9.14 1.40 -1.03
N VAL A 140 10.34 1.43 -0.44
CA VAL A 140 11.61 1.58 -1.16
C VAL A 140 11.85 0.41 -2.14
N PRO A 141 11.89 -0.86 -1.71
CA PRO A 141 12.13 -1.98 -2.63
C PRO A 141 10.99 -2.19 -3.65
N LEU A 142 9.73 -2.01 -3.25
CA LEU A 142 8.59 -2.04 -4.18
C LEU A 142 8.73 -0.97 -5.27
N SER A 143 9.12 0.25 -4.88
CA SER A 143 9.32 1.33 -5.85
C SER A 143 10.47 1.04 -6.79
N ALA A 144 11.59 0.50 -6.30
CA ALA A 144 12.70 0.08 -7.13
C ALA A 144 12.28 -0.97 -8.18
N ALA A 145 11.57 -2.01 -7.74
CA ALA A 145 11.10 -3.08 -8.60
C ALA A 145 10.16 -2.58 -9.72
N LEU A 146 9.23 -1.69 -9.41
CA LEU A 146 8.27 -1.18 -10.40
C LEU A 146 8.87 -0.14 -11.34
N ARG A 147 9.83 0.66 -10.86
CA ARG A 147 10.58 1.59 -11.72
C ARG A 147 11.38 0.84 -12.79
N ASP A 148 12.04 -0.23 -12.38
CA ASP A 148 12.83 -1.09 -13.24
C ASP A 148 11.96 -1.76 -14.31
N ARG A 149 10.84 -2.37 -13.91
CA ARG A 149 9.95 -3.14 -14.78
C ARG A 149 9.05 -2.28 -15.69
N TYR A 150 8.54 -1.15 -15.20
CA TYR A 150 7.44 -0.41 -15.86
C TYR A 150 7.73 1.07 -16.12
N ARG A 151 8.94 1.56 -15.81
CA ARG A 151 9.36 2.95 -16.01
C ARG A 151 8.41 3.98 -15.38
N VAL A 152 7.84 3.64 -14.21
CA VAL A 152 7.02 4.56 -13.42
C VAL A 152 7.92 5.61 -12.78
N SER A 153 7.49 6.87 -12.70
CA SER A 153 8.33 7.91 -12.08
C SER A 153 8.37 7.76 -10.54
N PRO A 154 9.51 8.02 -9.90
CA PRO A 154 9.58 8.01 -8.43
C PRO A 154 8.58 8.96 -7.77
N GLY A 155 8.44 10.18 -8.29
CA GLY A 155 7.50 11.16 -7.74
C GLY A 155 6.05 10.68 -7.75
N LEU A 156 5.65 9.90 -8.77
CA LEU A 156 4.33 9.27 -8.81
C LEU A 156 4.17 8.23 -7.70
N LEU A 157 5.16 7.34 -7.52
CA LEU A 157 5.09 6.25 -6.52
C LEU A 157 5.08 6.79 -5.10
N TRP A 158 5.89 7.82 -4.81
CA TRP A 158 5.87 8.50 -3.52
C TRP A 158 4.60 9.33 -3.30
N GLY A 159 4.06 9.95 -4.35
CA GLY A 159 2.74 10.58 -4.31
C GLY A 159 1.61 9.60 -3.97
N ASN A 160 1.64 8.41 -4.57
CA ASN A 160 0.71 7.32 -4.23
C ASN A 160 0.88 6.85 -2.79
N ALA A 161 2.13 6.70 -2.32
CA ALA A 161 2.41 6.31 -0.93
C ALA A 161 1.91 7.34 0.09
N GLY A 162 2.13 8.64 -0.16
CA GLY A 162 1.61 9.72 0.69
C GLY A 162 0.08 9.78 0.68
N SER A 163 -0.54 9.65 -0.49
CA SER A 163 -2.00 9.57 -0.61
C SER A 163 -2.57 8.37 0.14
N ALA A 164 -1.95 7.20 0.00
CA ALA A 164 -2.35 5.98 0.68
C ALA A 164 -2.27 6.12 2.21
N LEU A 165 -1.20 6.76 2.72
CA LEU A 165 -1.03 7.08 4.14
C LEU A 165 -2.18 7.96 4.65
N VAL A 166 -2.48 9.06 3.97
CA VAL A 166 -3.61 9.95 4.33
C VAL A 166 -4.95 9.20 4.23
N GLY A 167 -5.10 8.32 3.25
CA GLY A 167 -6.28 7.46 3.10
C GLY A 167 -6.50 6.53 4.30
N ALA A 168 -5.43 5.93 4.83
CA ALA A 168 -5.47 5.09 6.03
C ALA A 168 -5.84 5.91 7.28
N VAL A 169 -5.24 7.10 7.46
CA VAL A 169 -5.56 8.02 8.56
C VAL A 169 -7.03 8.43 8.53
N ARG A 170 -7.56 8.81 7.36
CA ARG A 170 -8.98 9.17 7.21
C ARG A 170 -9.93 8.04 7.60
N GLN A 171 -9.56 6.78 7.33
CA GLN A 171 -10.35 5.63 7.77
C GLN A 171 -10.31 5.47 9.30
N LEU A 172 -9.12 5.62 9.90
CA LEU A 172 -8.95 5.58 11.36
C LEU A 172 -9.69 6.72 12.06
N ASP A 173 -9.62 7.94 11.54
CA ASP A 173 -10.36 9.09 12.08
C ASP A 173 -11.87 8.85 12.04
N ARG A 174 -12.41 8.36 10.92
CA ARG A 174 -13.85 8.01 10.83
C ARG A 174 -14.24 6.95 11.83
N TRP A 175 -13.43 5.90 11.98
CA TRP A 175 -13.67 4.85 12.96
C TRP A 175 -13.61 5.42 14.39
N ALA A 176 -12.60 6.23 14.70
CA ALA A 176 -12.39 6.85 16.00
C ALA A 176 -13.59 7.72 16.40
N ILE A 177 -14.10 8.55 15.49
CA ILE A 177 -15.31 9.37 15.71
C ILE A 177 -16.52 8.46 15.97
N ALA A 178 -16.74 7.45 15.13
CA ALA A 178 -17.90 6.56 15.24
C ALA A 178 -17.93 5.75 16.55
N HIS A 179 -16.77 5.52 17.17
CA HIS A 179 -16.64 4.73 18.39
C HIS A 179 -16.32 5.56 19.63
N GLY A 180 -16.36 6.89 19.54
CA GLY A 180 -16.08 7.78 20.68
C GLY A 180 -14.64 7.67 21.20
N ARG A 181 -13.67 7.46 20.31
CA ARG A 181 -12.24 7.29 20.61
C ARG A 181 -11.37 8.38 19.96
N PRO A 182 -11.59 9.67 20.26
CA PRO A 182 -10.85 10.77 19.62
C PRO A 182 -9.33 10.66 19.77
N GLU A 183 -8.85 10.07 20.85
CA GLU A 183 -7.44 9.81 21.10
C GLU A 183 -6.80 8.85 20.08
N ALA A 184 -7.59 7.93 19.52
CA ALA A 184 -7.13 7.00 18.48
C ALA A 184 -6.88 7.74 17.16
N GLY A 185 -7.76 8.67 16.79
CA GLY A 185 -7.57 9.56 15.63
C GLY A 185 -6.37 10.49 15.81
N GLU A 186 -6.19 11.07 17.01
CA GLU A 186 -5.02 11.90 17.34
C GLU A 186 -3.71 11.16 17.18
N ARG A 187 -3.63 9.93 17.69
CA ARG A 187 -2.45 9.07 17.51
C ARG A 187 -2.18 8.80 16.03
N ALA A 188 -3.20 8.44 15.25
CA ALA A 188 -3.03 8.16 13.82
C ALA A 188 -2.47 9.37 13.06
N ARG A 189 -3.03 10.57 13.31
CA ARG A 189 -2.57 11.82 12.69
C ARG A 189 -1.17 12.21 13.12
N THR A 190 -0.83 12.06 14.40
CA THR A 190 0.52 12.35 14.92
C THR A 190 1.57 11.47 14.25
N LEU A 191 1.31 10.16 14.16
CA LEU A 191 2.21 9.22 13.48
C LEU A 191 2.37 9.57 12.00
N ALA A 192 1.26 9.85 11.31
CA ALA A 192 1.30 10.21 9.90
C ALA A 192 2.00 11.55 9.63
N ALA A 193 1.87 12.53 10.53
CA ALA A 193 2.60 13.79 10.43
C ALA A 193 4.12 13.58 10.50
N GLY A 194 4.59 12.71 11.39
CA GLY A 194 6.00 12.32 11.47
C GLY A 194 6.49 11.66 10.16
N LEU A 195 5.72 10.72 9.62
CA LEU A 195 6.04 10.07 8.34
C LEU A 195 6.05 11.04 7.15
N LEU A 196 5.08 11.96 7.09
CA LEU A 196 5.00 12.96 6.02
C LEU A 196 6.13 14.01 6.08
N ALA A 197 6.86 14.10 7.19
CA ALA A 197 8.07 14.91 7.31
C ALA A 197 9.33 14.20 6.77
N HIS A 198 9.28 12.88 6.51
CA HIS A 198 10.40 12.14 5.94
C HIS A 198 10.70 12.61 4.51
N PRO A 199 11.98 12.77 4.10
CA PRO A 199 12.35 13.31 2.77
C PRO A 199 11.67 12.64 1.55
N ASP A 200 11.47 11.32 1.59
CA ASP A 200 10.77 10.58 0.53
C ASP A 200 9.28 10.96 0.37
N LEU A 201 8.63 11.36 1.46
CA LEU A 201 7.20 11.70 1.50
C LEU A 201 6.94 13.21 1.55
N ALA A 202 7.92 13.98 2.03
CA ALA A 202 7.83 15.42 2.12
C ALA A 202 7.56 16.05 0.75
N GLY A 203 6.56 16.94 0.69
CA GLY A 203 6.17 17.62 -0.55
C GLY A 203 5.46 16.75 -1.59
N THR A 204 5.17 15.47 -1.31
CA THR A 204 4.40 14.62 -2.23
C THR A 204 2.92 15.01 -2.30
N LEU A 205 2.42 15.67 -1.25
CA LEU A 205 1.06 16.18 -1.13
C LEU A 205 1.04 17.72 -1.04
N ASP A 206 -0.05 18.31 -1.48
CA ASP A 206 -0.39 19.69 -1.17
C ASP A 206 -0.78 19.80 0.32
N PRO A 207 -0.14 20.69 1.11
CA PRO A 207 -0.34 20.71 2.56
C PRO A 207 -1.73 21.22 2.98
N ARG A 208 -2.48 21.88 2.09
CA ARG A 208 -3.82 22.41 2.40
C ARG A 208 -4.92 21.43 2.03
N THR A 209 -4.80 20.83 0.86
CA THR A 209 -5.84 19.96 0.28
C THR A 209 -5.55 18.47 0.48
N LEU A 210 -4.31 18.12 0.83
CA LEU A 210 -3.79 16.75 0.90
C LEU A 210 -3.90 15.99 -0.43
N ARG A 211 -4.07 16.71 -1.54
CA ARG A 211 -4.04 16.15 -2.90
C ARG A 211 -2.61 15.88 -3.30
N ARG A 212 -2.40 14.86 -4.13
CA ARG A 212 -1.08 14.56 -4.68
C ARG A 212 -0.55 15.72 -5.50
N ARG A 213 0.75 15.96 -5.43
CA ARG A 213 1.47 16.86 -6.35
C ARG A 213 1.88 16.18 -7.66
N SER A 214 1.74 14.85 -7.72
CA SER A 214 2.01 14.02 -8.89
C SER A 214 0.73 13.41 -9.46
N CYS A 215 0.71 13.18 -10.77
CA CYS A 215 -0.37 12.42 -11.40
C CYS A 215 -0.14 10.91 -11.23
N CYS A 216 -1.15 10.18 -10.75
CA CYS A 216 -1.11 8.71 -10.65
C CYS A 216 -1.51 7.97 -11.93
N LEU A 217 -1.82 8.70 -13.00
CA LEU A 217 -2.24 8.20 -14.31
C LEU A 217 -3.61 7.52 -14.38
N TYR A 218 -4.35 7.40 -13.26
CA TYR A 218 -5.65 6.73 -13.24
C TYR A 218 -6.68 7.33 -14.22
N TYR A 219 -6.62 8.65 -14.46
CA TYR A 219 -7.49 9.34 -15.42
C TYR A 219 -7.38 8.79 -16.86
N ARG A 220 -6.32 8.03 -17.18
CA ARG A 220 -6.12 7.40 -18.50
C ARG A 220 -6.93 6.12 -18.69
N VAL A 221 -7.43 5.53 -17.61
CA VAL A 221 -8.33 4.37 -17.69
C VAL A 221 -9.59 4.77 -18.46
N PRO A 222 -10.07 3.98 -19.44
CA PRO A 222 -11.34 4.24 -20.11
C PRO A 222 -12.50 4.32 -19.11
N GLY A 223 -13.27 5.40 -19.17
CA GLY A 223 -14.31 5.69 -18.16
C GLY A 223 -13.75 6.09 -16.78
N GLY A 224 -12.42 6.17 -16.63
CA GLY A 224 -11.74 6.66 -15.46
C GLY A 224 -11.91 8.17 -15.30
N GLY A 225 -12.09 8.60 -14.06
CA GLY A 225 -12.20 10.01 -13.69
C GLY A 225 -10.98 10.51 -12.91
N VAL A 226 -11.21 11.57 -12.13
CA VAL A 226 -10.27 12.03 -11.09
C VAL A 226 -10.85 11.68 -9.72
N CYS A 227 -9.97 11.25 -8.82
CA CYS A 227 -10.29 10.97 -7.42
C CYS A 227 -10.05 12.23 -6.55
N GLY A 228 -10.59 12.25 -5.33
CA GLY A 228 -10.51 13.43 -4.44
C GLY A 228 -9.11 13.84 -3.99
N ASP A 229 -8.10 13.00 -4.23
CA ASP A 229 -6.68 13.24 -3.97
C ASP A 229 -5.86 13.42 -5.27
N CYS A 230 -6.52 13.55 -6.42
CA CYS A 230 -5.86 13.72 -7.72
C CYS A 230 -5.23 15.11 -7.83
N CYS A 231 -4.08 15.23 -8.50
CA CYS A 231 -3.45 16.53 -8.77
C CYS A 231 -4.24 17.41 -9.77
N PHE A 232 -5.25 16.86 -10.45
CA PHE A 232 -6.09 17.57 -11.40
C PHE A 232 -7.53 17.70 -10.89
N ASP A 233 -8.16 18.84 -11.14
CA ASP A 233 -9.59 19.08 -10.82
C ASP A 233 -10.53 18.38 -11.79
N ARG A 234 -10.04 18.10 -13.00
CA ARG A 234 -10.74 17.42 -14.08
C ARG A 234 -9.74 16.66 -14.94
N PRO A 235 -10.12 15.56 -15.61
CA PRO A 235 -9.21 14.84 -16.50
C PRO A 235 -8.56 15.79 -17.52
N PRO A 236 -7.23 15.76 -17.68
CA PRO A 236 -6.56 16.51 -18.73
C PRO A 236 -7.10 16.13 -20.10
N ARG A 237 -7.36 17.12 -20.95
CA ARG A 237 -7.71 16.86 -22.36
C ARG A 237 -6.44 16.40 -23.09
N PRO A 238 -6.55 15.47 -24.06
CA PRO A 238 -5.47 15.22 -24.99
C PRO A 238 -5.02 16.55 -25.60
N ALA A 239 -3.72 16.81 -25.66
CA ALA A 239 -3.24 17.92 -26.45
C ALA A 239 -3.72 17.73 -27.89
N PRO A 240 -4.20 18.77 -28.60
CA PRO A 240 -4.47 18.66 -30.02
C PRO A 240 -3.19 18.15 -30.69
N GLY A 241 -3.29 17.01 -31.38
CA GLY A 241 -2.13 16.37 -32.00
C GLY A 241 -1.42 17.34 -32.92
N ARG A 242 -0.10 17.42 -32.83
CA ARG A 242 0.70 17.95 -33.94
C ARG A 242 0.65 16.87 -35.02
N SER A 243 -0.14 17.13 -36.06
CA SER A 243 -0.12 16.39 -37.32
C SER A 243 1.28 16.34 -37.92
#